data_AF-A0A7S1JY16-F1
#
_entry.id   AF-A0A7S1JY16-F1
#
_cell.length_a   1.000
_cell.length_b   1.000
_cell.length_c   1.000
_cell.angle_alpha   90.00
_cell.angle_beta   90.00
_cell.angle_gamma   90.00
#
_symmetry.space_group_name_H-M   'P 1'
#
loop_
_entity.id
_entity.type
_entity.pdbx_description
1 polymer ?
#
loop_
_entity_poly.entity_id
_entity_poly.type
_entity_poly.pdbx_seq_one_letter_code
_entity_poly.pdbx_strand_id
1 'polypeptide(L)'
;LRPHNDDIVVWLDGDDFLWGDDVLRRVAAYYASDDIHLTFGSYISHWDPIGCCNCSAHNWTHVAATNSYRDIEWTFSHLKTFRFGLVPHVNLTHMKDRSGKWLRSA
;
A
#
# COMPACT_ATOMS: atom_id res chain seq x y z
N LEU A 1 -9.21 -1.26 19.28
CA LEU A 1 -9.88 -0.34 18.32
C LEU A 1 -10.99 -1.10 17.60
N ARG A 2 -12.02 -0.41 17.08
CA ARG A 2 -13.09 -0.98 16.25
C ARG A 2 -13.25 -0.10 15.00
N PRO A 3 -12.39 -0.27 13.99
CA PRO A 3 -12.40 0.59 12.80
C PRO A 3 -13.66 0.39 11.94
N HIS A 4 -14.14 1.47 11.34
CA HIS A 4 -15.19 1.46 10.31
C HIS A 4 -14.60 1.06 8.95
N ASN A 5 -15.41 0.55 8.03
CA ASN A 5 -14.94 0.15 6.70
C ASN A 5 -14.30 1.31 5.91
N ASP A 6 -14.75 2.54 6.18
CA ASP A 6 -14.25 3.74 5.53
C ASP A 6 -13.02 4.35 6.21
N ASP A 7 -12.62 3.83 7.37
CA ASP A 7 -11.42 4.31 8.06
C ASP A 7 -10.18 4.05 7.20
N ILE A 8 -9.31 5.05 7.13
CA ILE A 8 -8.06 4.96 6.38
C ILE A 8 -7.00 4.37 7.32
N VAL A 9 -6.51 3.19 6.97
CA VAL A 9 -5.34 2.59 7.60
C VAL A 9 -4.09 3.17 6.95
N VAL A 10 -3.20 3.72 7.77
CA VAL A 10 -1.88 4.19 7.36
C VAL A 10 -0.86 3.17 7.83
N TRP A 11 -0.16 2.55 6.87
CA TRP A 11 0.92 1.62 7.16
C TRP A 11 2.25 2.34 6.97
N LEU A 12 2.96 2.52 8.08
CA LEU A 12 4.32 3.06 8.15
C LEU A 12 5.22 2.02 8.83
N ASP A 13 6.39 1.76 8.27
CA ASP A 13 7.35 0.84 8.89
C ASP A 13 8.03 1.48 10.10
N GLY A 14 8.47 0.66 11.05
CA GLY A 14 8.94 1.14 12.36
C GLY A 14 10.26 1.90 12.34
N ASP A 15 11.02 1.78 11.25
CA ASP A 15 12.28 2.47 10.97
C ASP A 15 12.10 3.70 10.06
N ASP A 16 10.88 3.99 9.62
CA ASP A 16 10.53 5.15 8.80
C ASP A 16 9.81 6.24 9.59
N PHE A 17 9.68 7.43 8.99
CA PHE A 17 8.92 8.55 9.54
C PHE A 17 8.18 9.34 8.45
N LEU A 18 7.11 10.03 8.84
CA LEU A 18 6.39 10.92 7.94
C LEU A 18 7.24 12.18 7.69
N TRP A 19 7.32 12.60 6.43
CA TRP A 19 8.13 13.76 6.03
C TRP A 19 7.75 15.07 6.74
N GLY A 20 6.48 15.26 7.06
CA GLY A 20 6.00 16.46 7.74
C GLY A 20 4.58 16.33 8.27
N ASP A 21 4.17 17.34 9.04
CA ASP A 21 2.91 17.32 9.79
C ASP A 21 1.66 17.31 8.90
N ASP A 22 1.78 17.72 7.64
CA ASP A 22 0.66 17.81 6.72
C ASP A 22 0.40 16.53 5.92
N VAL A 23 1.22 15.48 6.08
CA VAL A 23 1.10 14.23 5.32
C VAL A 23 -0.26 13.57 5.52
N LEU A 24 -0.72 13.42 6.77
CA LEU A 24 -2.01 12.78 7.05
C LEU A 24 -3.20 13.60 6.52
N ARG A 25 -3.07 14.93 6.53
CA ARG A 25 -4.08 15.83 5.94
C ARG A 25 -4.17 15.65 4.42
N ARG A 26 -3.02 15.47 3.74
CA ARG A 26 -2.99 15.19 2.29
C ARG A 26 -3.60 13.83 1.97
N VAL A 27 -3.26 12.79 2.73
CA VAL A 27 -3.88 11.46 2.61
C VAL A 27 -5.39 11.59 2.74
N ALA A 28 -5.89 12.23 3.79
CA ALA A 28 -7.33 12.43 3.98
C ALA A 28 -7.99 13.17 2.81
N ALA A 29 -7.32 14.18 2.23
CA ALA A 29 -7.83 14.91 1.09
C ALA A 29 -7.98 14.03 -0.17
N TYR A 30 -7.01 13.14 -0.47
CA TYR A 30 -7.13 12.20 -1.60
C TYR A 30 -8.33 11.27 -1.44
N TYR A 31 -8.57 10.73 -0.24
CA TYR A 31 -9.70 9.85 0.02
C TYR A 31 -11.07 10.56 0.08
N ALA A 32 -11.08 11.90 0.12
CA ALA A 32 -12.29 12.70 0.12
C ALA A 32 -12.75 13.12 -1.29
N SER A 33 -11.81 13.27 -2.24
CA SER A 33 -12.12 13.70 -3.61
C SER A 33 -12.50 12.57 -4.55
N ASP A 34 -12.07 11.34 -4.26
CA ASP A 34 -12.08 10.24 -5.23
C ASP A 34 -12.56 8.91 -4.60
N ASP A 35 -13.06 7.99 -5.43
CA ASP A 35 -13.33 6.59 -5.07
C ASP A 35 -12.02 5.80 -4.93
N ILE A 36 -11.17 6.24 -4.00
CA ILE A 36 -9.88 5.63 -3.71
C ILE A 36 -10.07 4.59 -2.60
N HIS A 37 -9.63 3.36 -2.88
CA HIS A 37 -9.58 2.28 -1.90
C HIS A 37 -8.18 2.06 -1.33
N LEU A 38 -7.13 2.32 -2.10
CA LEU A 38 -5.73 2.05 -1.73
C LEU A 38 -4.80 3.02 -2.47
N THR A 39 -3.77 3.48 -1.77
CA THR A 39 -2.64 4.21 -2.34
C THR A 39 -1.32 3.57 -1.89
N PHE A 40 -0.32 3.70 -2.74
CA PHE A 40 1.08 3.37 -2.48
C PHE A 40 1.90 4.48 -3.13
N GLY A 41 3.12 4.67 -2.67
CA GLY A 41 3.89 5.85 -3.02
C GLY A 41 5.37 5.63 -3.22
N SER A 42 6.01 6.73 -3.56
CA SER A 42 7.44 6.90 -3.45
C SER A 42 7.77 7.57 -2.12
N TYR A 43 9.00 7.37 -1.67
CA TYR A 43 9.55 7.91 -0.43
C TYR A 43 10.82 8.69 -0.75
N ILE A 44 11.30 9.46 0.22
CA ILE A 44 12.64 10.04 0.16
C ILE A 44 13.50 9.15 1.03
N SER A 45 14.62 8.65 0.49
CA SER A 45 15.55 7.85 1.27
C SER A 45 16.67 8.72 1.83
N HIS A 46 17.33 8.24 2.88
CA HIS A 46 18.49 8.95 3.43
C HIS A 46 19.67 9.05 2.44
N TRP A 47 19.79 8.08 1.53
CA TRP A 47 20.93 7.94 0.62
C TRP A 47 20.67 8.49 -0.79
N ASP A 48 19.40 8.51 -1.20
CA ASP A 48 18.93 8.95 -2.52
C ASP A 48 17.65 9.79 -2.37
N PRO A 49 17.59 11.03 -2.91
CA PRO A 49 16.42 11.89 -2.83
C PRO A 49 15.19 11.36 -3.59
N ILE A 50 15.33 10.33 -4.44
CA ILE A 50 14.21 9.76 -5.22
C ILE A 50 14.00 8.31 -4.78
N GLY A 51 12.82 8.02 -4.22
CA GLY A 51 12.43 6.65 -3.88
C GLY A 51 12.28 5.75 -5.11
N CYS A 52 12.36 4.45 -4.90
CA CYS A 52 12.48 3.45 -5.97
C CYS A 52 11.26 3.29 -6.89
N CYS A 53 10.14 3.99 -6.66
CA CYS A 53 8.87 3.69 -7.31
C CYS A 53 8.63 4.54 -8.56
N ASN A 54 8.88 3.97 -9.73
CA ASN A 54 8.44 4.54 -11.01
C ASN A 54 7.03 4.09 -11.36
N CYS A 55 6.01 4.61 -10.65
CA CYS A 55 4.61 4.25 -10.87
C CYS A 55 4.14 4.49 -12.31
N SER A 56 4.75 5.44 -13.03
CA SER A 56 4.46 5.72 -14.44
C SER A 56 5.01 4.68 -15.42
N ALA A 57 5.90 3.78 -14.98
CA ALA A 57 6.46 2.75 -15.85
C ALA A 57 5.46 1.66 -16.24
N HIS A 58 4.31 1.57 -15.56
CA HIS A 58 3.36 0.48 -15.74
C HIS A 58 2.06 0.91 -16.43
N ASN A 59 1.56 0.06 -17.32
CA ASN A 59 0.21 0.17 -17.85
C ASN A 59 -0.79 -0.42 -16.83
N TRP A 60 -1.26 0.41 -15.90
CA TRP A 60 -2.15 -0.02 -14.82
C TRP A 60 -3.48 -0.61 -15.32
N THR A 61 -4.00 -0.13 -16.45
CA THR A 61 -5.20 -0.70 -17.08
C THR A 61 -4.95 -2.16 -17.48
N HIS A 62 -3.80 -2.44 -18.10
CA HIS A 62 -3.43 -3.81 -18.46
C HIS A 62 -3.20 -4.68 -17.21
N VAL A 63 -2.43 -4.18 -16.23
CA VAL A 63 -2.12 -4.91 -14.99
C VAL A 63 -3.41 -5.30 -14.25
N ALA A 64 -4.37 -4.39 -14.16
CA ALA A 64 -5.66 -4.66 -13.55
C ALA A 64 -6.50 -5.66 -14.35
N ALA A 65 -6.54 -5.52 -15.68
CA ALA A 65 -7.31 -6.39 -16.55
C ALA A 65 -6.80 -7.85 -16.55
N THR A 66 -5.49 -8.05 -16.37
CA THR A 66 -4.87 -9.39 -16.38
C THR A 66 -4.53 -9.91 -14.99
N ASN A 67 -4.76 -9.11 -13.93
CA ASN A 67 -4.38 -9.42 -12.55
C ASN A 67 -2.87 -9.71 -12.39
N SER A 68 -2.01 -9.06 -13.20
CA SER A 68 -0.57 -9.30 -13.26
C SER A 68 0.25 -8.48 -12.25
N TYR A 69 -0.36 -8.08 -11.13
CA TYR A 69 0.28 -7.25 -10.09
C TYR A 69 1.56 -7.86 -9.51
N ARG A 70 1.77 -9.18 -9.66
CA ARG A 70 2.98 -9.90 -9.19
C ARG A 70 4.06 -10.04 -10.25
N ASP A 71 3.77 -9.67 -11.50
CA ASP A 71 4.65 -9.86 -12.65
C ASP A 71 5.26 -8.54 -13.15
N ILE A 72 4.95 -7.43 -12.47
CA ILE A 72 5.54 -6.11 -12.72
C ILE A 72 6.71 -5.83 -11.78
N GLU A 73 7.55 -4.87 -12.16
CA GLU A 73 8.56 -4.31 -11.24
C GLU A 73 7.89 -3.78 -9.97
N TRP A 74 8.54 -4.00 -8.82
CA TRP A 74 7.96 -3.64 -7.54
C TRP A 74 7.86 -2.11 -7.38
N THR A 75 6.65 -1.61 -7.19
CA THR A 75 6.37 -0.17 -7.05
C THR A 75 5.44 0.15 -5.87
N PHE A 76 5.03 -0.86 -5.11
CA PHE A 76 4.10 -0.74 -4.00
C PHE A 76 4.81 -0.38 -2.69
N SER A 77 5.56 0.73 -2.65
CA SER A 77 6.35 1.16 -1.48
C SER A 77 5.63 2.21 -0.63
N HIS A 78 6.32 2.73 0.39
CA HIS A 78 5.81 3.74 1.32
C HIS A 78 5.50 5.07 0.64
N LEU A 79 4.50 5.83 1.09
CA LEU A 79 3.56 5.49 2.16
C LEU A 79 2.40 4.62 1.62
N LYS A 80 2.05 3.53 2.33
CA LYS A 80 0.91 2.68 1.94
C LYS A 80 -0.31 3.03 2.76
N THR A 81 -1.44 3.31 2.10
CA THR A 81 -2.70 3.58 2.78
C THR A 81 -3.85 2.85 2.11
N PHE A 82 -4.85 2.46 2.89
CA PHE A 82 -6.02 1.74 2.37
C PHE A 82 -7.24 1.88 3.27
N ARG A 83 -8.44 1.74 2.69
CA ARG A 83 -9.68 1.64 3.49
C ARG A 83 -9.70 0.33 4.25
N PHE A 84 -10.03 0.38 5.54
CA PHE A 84 -10.10 -0.80 6.40
C PHE A 84 -11.03 -1.89 5.84
N GLY A 85 -12.08 -1.48 5.11
CA GLY A 85 -12.99 -2.37 4.41
C GLY A 85 -12.33 -3.36 3.45
N LEU A 86 -11.08 -3.14 3.01
CA LEU A 86 -10.33 -4.11 2.20
C LEU A 86 -9.78 -5.30 3.01
N VAL A 87 -9.50 -5.13 4.30
CA VAL A 87 -8.83 -6.14 5.14
C VAL A 87 -9.61 -7.47 5.18
N PRO A 88 -10.94 -7.49 5.35
CA PRO A 88 -11.70 -8.74 5.36
C PRO A 88 -11.67 -9.52 4.05
N HIS A 89 -11.27 -8.89 2.93
CA HIS A 89 -11.21 -9.53 1.61
C HIS A 89 -9.85 -10.19 1.32
N VAL A 90 -8.87 -10.08 2.22
CA VAL A 90 -7.59 -10.74 2.06
C VAL A 90 -7.76 -12.26 2.21
N ASN A 91 -7.39 -13.00 1.17
CA ASN A 91 -7.36 -14.46 1.24
C ASN A 91 -6.24 -14.94 2.16
N LEU A 92 -6.60 -15.35 3.38
CA LEU A 92 -5.67 -15.80 4.40
C LEU A 92 -4.89 -17.07 4.02
N THR A 93 -5.30 -17.84 3.01
CA THR A 93 -4.52 -18.99 2.54
C THR A 93 -3.23 -18.56 1.85
N HIS A 94 -3.17 -17.36 1.25
CA HIS A 94 -1.95 -16.82 0.67
C HIS A 94 -0.89 -16.47 1.72
N MET A 95 -1.27 -16.41 2.99
CA MET A 95 -0.38 -16.15 4.12
C MET A 95 0.10 -17.44 4.80
N LYS A 96 -0.16 -18.60 4.18
CA LYS A 96 0.22 -19.92 4.68
C LYS A 96 1.08 -20.66 3.65
N ASP A 97 1.99 -21.50 4.14
CA ASP A 97 2.79 -22.39 3.31
C ASP A 97 1.98 -23.61 2.81
N ARG A 98 2.63 -24.49 2.04
CA ARG A 98 2.01 -25.72 1.50
C ARG A 98 1.55 -26.71 2.56
N SER A 99 2.04 -26.60 3.79
CA SER A 99 1.61 -27.41 4.94
C SER A 99 0.45 -26.77 5.72
N GLY A 100 0.02 -25.57 5.32
CA GLY A 100 -1.02 -24.80 6.01
C GLY A 100 -0.53 -24.00 7.21
N LYS A 101 0.79 -23.92 7.44
CA LYS A 101 1.38 -23.14 8.52
C LYS A 101 1.53 -21.68 8.10
N TRP A 102 1.26 -20.75 9.02
CA TRP A 102 1.48 -19.32 8.78
C TRP A 102 2.92 -19.02 8.38
N LEU A 103 3.07 -18.25 7.31
CA LEU A 103 4.33 -17.64 6.96
C LEU A 103 4.77 -16.77 8.14
N ARG A 104 6.05 -16.90 8.52
CA ARG A 104 6.67 -16.04 9.53
C ARG A 104 7.51 -15.00 8.79
N SER A 105 7.67 -13.83 9.39
CA SER A 105 8.49 -12.76 8.82
C SER A 105 9.87 -13.28 8.45
N ALA A 106 10.42 -12.77 7.35
CA ALA A 106 11.85 -12.87 7.07
C ALA A 106 12.64 -12.01 8.04
#